data_AF-A0A7W6IGZ2-F1
#
_entry.id   AF-A0A7W6IGZ2-F1
#
_cell.length_a   1.000
_cell.length_b   1.000
_cell.length_c   1.000
_cell.angle_alpha   90.00
_cell.angle_beta   90.00
_cell.angle_gamma   90.00
#
_symmetry.space_group_name_H-M   'P 1'
#
loop_
_entity.id
_entity.type
_entity.pdbx_description
1 polymer ?
#
loop_
_entity_poly.entity_id
_entity_poly.type
_entity_poly.pdbx_seq_one_letter_code
_entity_poly.pdbx_strand_id
1 'polypeptide(L)'
;MRLPPPSSFDPLSLDLLAQSRESIAARRHAEVMRGLTAIHAALEPNSGASKALLDQIRTDLREALRLKDELDAITESIQRTKQEIATLHSRTPGGQVTSVTDELGAVVSGTEEATNSILAAAEEIDEITGKLASRLSGDDAEMALRISEKVITIFEACNFQDITGQRISKVVNSMKFIEERVTQMVQIWGGLESFDDVEAYKMPEREGDEALLNGPALEGDPTRTSQDAIDALFG
;
A
#
# COMPACT_ATOMS: atom_id res chain seq x y z
N MET A 1 108.84 -56.56 48.81
CA MET A 1 107.40 -56.40 49.11
C MET A 1 106.69 -56.20 47.78
N ARG A 2 105.97 -57.21 47.27
CA ARG A 2 105.29 -57.19 45.95
C ARG A 2 103.89 -56.58 46.11
N LEU A 3 103.53 -55.62 45.25
CA LEU A 3 102.17 -55.08 45.11
C LEU A 3 101.26 -56.12 44.41
N PRO A 4 99.97 -56.22 44.79
CA PRO A 4 99.03 -57.11 44.12
C PRO A 4 98.59 -56.54 42.76
N PRO A 5 98.15 -57.38 41.80
CA PRO A 5 97.72 -56.91 40.49
C PRO A 5 96.33 -56.26 40.56
N PRO A 6 96.03 -55.27 39.70
CA PRO A 6 94.72 -54.63 39.66
C PRO A 6 93.66 -55.59 39.11
N SER A 7 92.49 -55.57 39.74
CA SER A 7 91.28 -56.33 39.39
C SER A 7 90.84 -56.06 37.95
N SER A 8 90.55 -57.13 37.21
CA SER A 8 90.05 -57.12 35.84
C SER A 8 88.72 -56.37 35.71
N PHE A 9 88.69 -55.38 34.83
CA PHE A 9 87.48 -54.68 34.40
C PHE A 9 86.52 -55.64 33.68
N ASP A 10 85.26 -55.71 34.12
CA ASP A 10 84.22 -56.53 33.51
C ASP A 10 83.54 -55.77 32.34
N PRO A 11 83.73 -56.17 31.08
CA PRO A 11 83.22 -55.46 29.91
C PRO A 11 81.69 -55.41 29.86
N LEU A 12 81.01 -56.39 30.46
CA LEU A 12 79.55 -56.48 30.49
C LEU A 12 78.92 -55.33 31.28
N SER A 13 79.66 -54.74 32.23
CA SER A 13 79.20 -53.60 33.03
C SER A 13 79.19 -52.27 32.24
N LEU A 14 80.11 -52.12 31.28
CA LEU A 14 80.23 -50.92 30.44
C LEU A 14 79.15 -50.88 29.34
N ASP A 15 78.85 -52.02 28.73
CA ASP A 15 77.77 -52.14 27.73
C ASP A 15 76.39 -51.92 28.34
N LEU A 16 76.15 -52.41 29.57
CA LEU A 16 74.88 -52.20 30.27
C LEU A 16 74.67 -50.71 30.63
N LEU A 17 75.75 -50.02 31.02
CA LEU A 17 75.74 -48.57 31.29
C LEU A 17 75.55 -47.77 30.00
N ALA A 18 76.19 -48.13 28.89
CA ALA A 18 76.01 -47.49 27.59
C ALA A 18 74.58 -47.67 27.05
N GLN A 19 74.04 -48.89 27.08
CA GLN A 19 72.65 -49.19 26.72
C GLN A 19 71.65 -48.46 27.61
N SER A 20 71.93 -48.32 28.91
CA SER A 20 71.09 -47.52 29.82
C SER A 20 71.11 -46.02 29.49
N ARG A 21 72.28 -45.46 29.12
CA ARG A 21 72.41 -44.05 28.75
C ARG A 21 71.72 -43.74 27.43
N GLU A 22 71.80 -44.65 26.46
CA GLU A 22 71.11 -44.54 25.17
C GLU A 22 69.58 -44.69 25.32
N SER A 23 69.13 -45.61 26.19
CA SER A 23 67.74 -45.75 26.62
C SER A 23 67.20 -44.50 27.32
N ILE A 24 68.00 -43.88 28.20
CA ILE A 24 67.63 -42.63 28.87
C ILE A 24 67.58 -41.47 27.89
N ALA A 25 68.51 -41.39 26.93
CA ALA A 25 68.51 -40.36 25.89
C ALA A 25 67.30 -40.51 24.96
N ALA A 26 66.95 -41.73 24.55
CA ALA A 26 65.76 -42.02 23.75
C ALA A 26 64.46 -41.69 24.51
N ARG A 27 64.39 -41.99 25.81
CA ARG A 27 63.26 -41.61 26.66
C ARG A 27 63.11 -40.11 26.81
N ARG A 28 64.22 -39.39 27.05
CA ARG A 28 64.23 -37.92 27.12
C ARG A 28 63.85 -37.28 25.78
N HIS A 29 64.31 -37.83 24.67
CA HIS A 29 63.91 -37.36 23.34
C HIS A 29 62.42 -37.60 23.09
N ALA A 30 61.90 -38.78 23.43
CA ALA A 30 60.47 -39.08 23.32
C ALA A 30 59.60 -38.22 24.26
N GLU A 31 60.13 -37.81 25.41
CA GLU A 31 59.48 -36.88 26.34
C GLU A 31 59.47 -35.45 25.78
N VAL A 32 60.59 -34.98 25.24
CA VAL A 32 60.68 -33.68 24.55
C VAL A 32 59.76 -33.64 23.34
N MET A 33 59.75 -34.68 22.50
CA MET A 33 58.86 -34.75 21.34
C MET A 33 57.40 -34.80 21.74
N ARG A 34 57.03 -35.53 22.81
CA ARG A 34 55.66 -35.49 23.36
C ARG A 34 55.30 -34.10 23.88
N GLY A 35 56.22 -33.43 24.55
CA GLY A 35 56.04 -32.04 24.99
C GLY A 35 55.86 -31.09 23.80
N LEU A 36 56.66 -31.24 22.74
CA LEU A 36 56.56 -30.44 21.52
C LEU A 36 55.22 -30.68 20.80
N THR A 37 54.77 -31.93 20.70
CA THR A 37 53.47 -32.27 20.10
C THR A 37 52.31 -31.74 20.94
N ALA A 38 52.40 -31.78 22.28
CA ALA A 38 51.38 -31.21 23.15
C ALA A 38 51.32 -29.68 23.05
N ILE A 39 52.48 -29.01 22.95
CA ILE A 39 52.57 -27.57 22.70
C ILE A 39 52.02 -27.24 21.30
N HIS A 40 52.35 -28.03 20.28
CA HIS A 40 51.82 -27.86 18.93
C HIS A 40 50.30 -28.04 18.88
N ALA A 41 49.73 -29.02 19.59
CA ALA A 41 48.29 -29.23 19.69
C ALA A 41 47.54 -28.16 20.50
N ALA A 42 48.23 -27.48 21.44
CA ALA A 42 47.68 -26.34 22.16
C ALA A 42 47.81 -25.01 21.38
N LEU A 43 48.75 -24.94 20.43
CA LEU A 43 48.97 -23.83 19.52
C LEU A 43 48.21 -23.97 18.19
N GLU A 44 47.77 -25.19 17.83
CA GLU A 44 46.69 -25.41 16.86
C GLU A 44 45.54 -24.51 17.32
N PRO A 45 45.16 -23.49 16.54
CA PRO A 45 44.34 -22.44 17.10
C PRO A 45 42.98 -23.02 17.47
N ASN A 46 42.26 -22.30 18.32
CA ASN A 46 40.80 -22.29 18.47
C ASN A 46 40.08 -21.93 17.14
N SER A 47 40.59 -22.45 16.03
CA SER A 47 40.38 -22.16 14.63
C SER A 47 39.02 -22.66 14.18
N GLY A 48 38.54 -23.78 14.73
CA GLY A 48 37.18 -24.26 14.53
C GLY A 48 36.13 -23.32 15.11
N ALA A 49 36.28 -22.88 16.38
CA ALA A 49 35.35 -21.96 17.01
C ALA A 49 35.42 -20.55 16.40
N SER A 50 36.63 -20.07 16.06
CA SER A 50 36.82 -18.79 15.38
C SER A 50 36.26 -18.82 13.96
N LYS A 51 36.41 -19.94 13.23
CA LYS A 51 35.84 -20.12 11.89
C LYS A 51 34.32 -20.23 11.93
N ALA A 52 33.76 -20.97 12.90
CA ALA A 52 32.32 -21.05 13.10
C ALA A 52 31.72 -19.69 13.45
N LEU A 53 32.38 -18.90 14.31
CA LEU A 53 31.97 -17.53 14.61
C LEU A 53 32.05 -16.62 13.37
N LEU A 54 33.12 -16.71 12.59
CA LEU A 54 33.25 -15.95 11.34
C LEU A 54 32.20 -16.35 10.30
N ASP A 55 31.86 -17.63 10.21
CA ASP A 55 30.83 -18.14 9.30
C ASP A 55 29.42 -17.73 9.77
N GLN A 56 29.18 -17.65 11.08
CA GLN A 56 27.96 -17.07 11.65
C GLN A 56 27.86 -15.57 11.33
N ILE A 57 28.91 -14.78 11.61
CA ILE A 57 28.95 -13.34 11.28
C ILE A 57 28.73 -13.10 9.78
N ARG A 58 29.29 -13.96 8.91
CA ARG A 58 29.04 -13.89 7.46
C ARG A 58 27.58 -14.18 7.11
N THR A 59 26.95 -15.10 7.81
CA THR A 59 25.54 -15.45 7.61
C THR A 59 24.65 -14.31 8.06
N ASP A 60 24.89 -13.79 9.26
CA ASP A 60 24.16 -12.64 9.82
C ASP A 60 24.32 -11.39 8.95
N LEU A 61 25.52 -11.15 8.40
CA LEU A 61 25.77 -10.04 7.47
C LEU A 61 25.00 -10.21 6.16
N ARG A 62 24.91 -11.43 5.62
CA ARG A 62 24.11 -11.70 4.42
C ARG A 62 22.62 -11.49 4.68
N GLU A 63 22.13 -11.91 5.84
CA GLU A 63 20.74 -11.70 6.25
C GLU A 63 20.44 -10.21 6.45
N ALA A 64 21.33 -9.47 7.11
CA ALA A 64 21.21 -8.03 7.28
C ALA A 64 21.21 -7.27 5.95
N LEU A 65 22.06 -7.67 4.99
CA LEU A 65 22.07 -7.09 3.65
C LEU A 65 20.77 -7.39 2.90
N ARG A 66 20.26 -8.61 2.99
CA ARG A 66 18.96 -8.96 2.40
C ARG A 66 17.82 -8.15 3.00
N LEU A 67 17.76 -8.02 4.32
CA LEU A 67 16.74 -7.22 5.00
C LEU A 67 16.84 -5.74 4.64
N LYS A 68 18.06 -5.23 4.45
CA LYS A 68 18.28 -3.88 3.94
C LYS A 68 17.70 -3.72 2.53
N ASP A 69 17.99 -4.64 1.62
CA ASP A 69 17.44 -4.60 0.25
C ASP A 69 15.89 -4.66 0.26
N GLU A 70 15.30 -5.49 1.13
CA GLU A 70 13.84 -5.56 1.32
C GLU A 70 13.27 -4.25 1.90
N LEU A 71 13.96 -3.62 2.85
CA LEU A 71 13.58 -2.32 3.40
C LEU A 71 13.66 -1.20 2.37
N ASP A 72 14.74 -1.16 1.58
CA ASP A 72 14.95 -0.18 0.51
C ASP A 72 13.81 -0.29 -0.53
N ALA A 73 13.40 -1.51 -0.90
CA ALA A 73 12.26 -1.73 -1.80
C ALA A 73 10.93 -1.25 -1.22
N ILE A 74 10.69 -1.44 0.09
CA ILE A 74 9.50 -0.93 0.77
C ILE A 74 9.51 0.60 0.78
N THR A 75 10.64 1.22 1.11
CA THR A 75 10.80 2.68 1.14
C THR A 75 10.53 3.28 -0.23
N GLU A 76 11.05 2.69 -1.31
CA GLU A 76 10.81 3.13 -2.67
C GLU A 76 9.32 3.05 -3.04
N SER A 77 8.65 1.96 -2.65
CA SER A 77 7.20 1.81 -2.85
C SER A 77 6.40 2.88 -2.12
N ILE A 78 6.74 3.16 -0.85
CA ILE A 78 6.10 4.22 -0.06
C ILE A 78 6.30 5.59 -0.71
N GLN A 79 7.51 5.89 -1.22
CA GLN A 79 7.76 7.17 -1.90
C GLN A 79 6.91 7.32 -3.17
N ARG A 80 6.79 6.27 -3.99
CA ARG A 80 5.89 6.28 -5.15
C ARG A 80 4.44 6.55 -4.74
N THR A 81 3.93 5.83 -3.75
CA THR A 81 2.55 6.04 -3.27
C THR A 81 2.36 7.44 -2.69
N LYS A 82 3.35 7.98 -1.97
CA LYS A 82 3.31 9.37 -1.49
C LYS A 82 3.19 10.35 -2.66
N GLN A 83 3.93 10.12 -3.75
CA GLN A 83 3.88 10.96 -4.93
C GLN A 83 2.53 10.89 -5.65
N GLU A 84 1.93 9.70 -5.76
CA GLU A 84 0.59 9.52 -6.31
C GLU A 84 -0.46 10.26 -5.48
N ILE A 85 -0.40 10.16 -4.14
CA ILE A 85 -1.32 10.86 -3.23
C ILE A 85 -1.14 12.38 -3.29
N ALA A 86 0.11 12.88 -3.36
CA ALA A 86 0.39 14.30 -3.55
C ALA A 86 -0.20 14.81 -4.87
N THR A 87 -0.09 14.02 -5.94
CA THR A 87 -0.68 14.32 -7.25
C THR A 87 -2.20 14.41 -7.17
N LEU A 88 -2.86 13.47 -6.49
CA LEU A 88 -4.31 13.49 -6.28
C LEU A 88 -4.77 14.72 -5.48
N HIS A 89 -4.02 15.12 -4.45
CA HIS A 89 -4.33 16.34 -3.68
C HIS A 89 -4.13 17.63 -4.47
N SER A 90 -3.09 17.70 -5.31
CA SER A 90 -2.77 18.91 -6.09
C SER A 90 -3.83 19.30 -7.13
N ARG A 91 -4.71 18.36 -7.51
CA ARG A 91 -5.72 18.53 -8.57
C ARG A 91 -6.94 19.35 -8.14
N THR A 92 -7.22 19.41 -6.84
CA THR A 92 -8.38 20.14 -6.32
C THR A 92 -7.89 21.46 -5.73
N PRO A 93 -8.38 22.64 -6.18
CA PRO A 93 -8.13 23.89 -5.48
C PRO A 93 -8.70 23.77 -4.04
N GLY A 94 -7.82 23.73 -3.03
CA GLY A 94 -8.22 23.43 -1.64
C GLY A 94 -7.87 22.01 -1.16
N GLY A 95 -7.31 21.15 -2.02
CA GLY A 95 -6.58 19.96 -1.61
C GLY A 95 -7.42 18.77 -1.16
N GLN A 96 -8.57 18.48 -1.77
CA GLN A 96 -9.41 17.38 -1.32
C GLN A 96 -9.96 16.51 -2.46
N VAL A 97 -9.64 15.22 -2.39
CA VAL A 97 -10.34 14.14 -3.12
C VAL A 97 -11.84 14.15 -2.84
N THR A 98 -12.24 14.77 -1.72
CA THR A 98 -13.60 15.01 -1.25
C THR A 98 -14.48 15.67 -2.32
N SER A 99 -13.93 16.52 -3.19
CA SER A 99 -14.72 17.16 -4.26
C SER A 99 -15.35 16.15 -5.23
N VAL A 100 -14.67 15.06 -5.58
CA VAL A 100 -15.21 14.08 -6.56
C VAL A 100 -16.36 13.28 -5.95
N THR A 101 -16.21 12.88 -4.69
CA THR A 101 -17.26 12.17 -3.95
C THR A 101 -18.48 13.08 -3.73
N ASP A 102 -18.24 14.35 -3.42
CA ASP A 102 -19.28 15.35 -3.20
C ASP A 102 -20.00 15.70 -4.51
N GLU A 103 -19.28 15.85 -5.61
CA GLU A 103 -19.84 16.02 -6.96
C GLU A 103 -20.71 14.83 -7.36
N LEU A 104 -20.24 13.59 -7.15
CA LEU A 104 -21.04 12.40 -7.40
C LEU A 104 -22.28 12.33 -6.49
N GLY A 105 -22.18 12.76 -5.24
CA GLY A 105 -23.31 12.89 -4.32
C GLY A 105 -24.34 13.92 -4.80
N ALA A 106 -23.87 15.08 -5.28
CA ALA A 106 -24.71 16.12 -5.86
C ALA A 106 -25.41 15.65 -7.14
N VAL A 107 -24.74 14.86 -7.99
CA VAL A 107 -25.37 14.23 -9.16
C VAL A 107 -26.51 13.33 -8.72
N VAL A 108 -26.30 12.44 -7.74
CA VAL A 108 -27.36 11.54 -7.24
C VAL A 108 -28.54 12.35 -6.73
N SER A 109 -28.28 13.30 -5.83
CA SER A 109 -29.33 14.15 -5.24
C SER A 109 -30.10 14.94 -6.31
N GLY A 110 -29.39 15.56 -7.25
CA GLY A 110 -30.02 16.33 -8.34
C GLY A 110 -30.86 15.44 -9.26
N THR A 111 -30.42 14.20 -9.53
CA THR A 111 -31.22 13.26 -10.34
C THR A 111 -32.45 12.76 -9.60
N GLU A 112 -32.39 12.57 -8.28
CA GLU A 112 -33.56 12.21 -7.46
C GLU A 112 -34.57 13.36 -7.40
N GLU A 113 -34.11 14.59 -7.19
CA GLU A 113 -34.98 15.78 -7.17
C GLU A 113 -35.66 16.03 -8.52
N ALA A 114 -34.91 15.91 -9.61
CA ALA A 114 -35.47 16.00 -10.96
C ALA A 114 -36.51 14.90 -11.21
N THR A 115 -36.25 13.66 -10.77
CA THR A 115 -37.19 12.54 -10.92
C THR A 115 -38.47 12.78 -10.12
N ASN A 116 -38.36 13.25 -8.87
CA ASN A 116 -39.52 13.61 -8.05
C ASN A 116 -40.36 14.72 -8.69
N SER A 117 -39.71 15.72 -9.30
CA SER A 117 -40.39 16.79 -10.03
C SER A 117 -41.13 16.27 -11.27
N ILE A 118 -40.54 15.33 -12.01
CA ILE A 118 -41.18 14.68 -13.16
C ILE A 118 -42.39 13.85 -12.70
N LEU A 119 -42.25 13.10 -11.61
CA LEU A 119 -43.34 12.30 -11.04
C LEU A 119 -44.51 13.17 -10.58
N ALA A 120 -44.22 14.28 -9.88
CA ALA A 120 -45.25 15.23 -9.46
C ALA A 120 -45.98 15.86 -10.65
N ALA A 121 -45.26 16.25 -11.70
CA ALA A 121 -45.87 16.76 -12.93
C ALA A 121 -46.73 15.70 -13.63
N ALA A 122 -46.29 14.44 -13.64
CA ALA A 122 -47.06 13.33 -14.20
C ALA A 122 -48.35 13.07 -13.41
N GLU A 123 -48.31 13.12 -12.06
CA GLU A 123 -49.49 13.03 -11.20
C GLU A 123 -50.51 14.14 -11.49
N GLU A 124 -50.04 15.39 -11.63
CA GLU A 124 -50.90 16.52 -11.98
C GLU A 124 -51.55 16.34 -13.37
N ILE A 125 -50.79 15.86 -14.35
CA ILE A 125 -51.33 15.53 -15.68
C ILE A 125 -52.41 14.46 -15.59
N ASP A 126 -52.21 13.40 -14.81
CA ASP A 126 -53.22 12.33 -14.65
C ASP A 126 -54.49 12.85 -13.97
N GLU A 127 -54.36 13.67 -12.92
CA GLU A 127 -55.51 14.26 -12.23
C GLU A 127 -56.33 15.15 -13.16
N ILE A 128 -55.67 16.04 -13.92
CA ILE A 128 -56.32 16.92 -14.89
C ILE A 128 -57.00 16.08 -15.99
N THR A 129 -56.31 15.05 -16.49
CA THR A 129 -56.82 14.16 -17.53
C THR A 129 -58.04 13.36 -17.06
N GLY A 130 -58.02 12.84 -15.82
CA GLY A 130 -59.15 12.13 -15.22
C GLY A 130 -60.38 13.05 -15.06
N LYS A 131 -60.17 14.29 -14.61
CA LYS A 131 -61.24 15.31 -14.54
C LYS A 131 -61.82 15.61 -15.92
N LEU A 132 -60.97 15.75 -16.95
CA LEU A 132 -61.38 15.97 -18.33
C LEU A 132 -62.15 14.78 -18.89
N ALA A 133 -61.67 13.55 -18.70
CA ALA A 133 -62.28 12.33 -19.21
C ALA A 133 -63.74 12.18 -18.76
N SER A 134 -64.09 12.62 -17.54
CA SER A 134 -65.46 12.62 -17.03
C SER A 134 -66.44 13.54 -17.78
N ARG A 135 -65.92 14.47 -18.60
CA ARG A 135 -66.69 15.50 -19.33
C ARG A 135 -66.62 15.35 -20.85
N LEU A 136 -65.73 14.49 -21.35
CA LEU A 136 -65.48 14.28 -22.78
C LEU A 136 -66.27 13.08 -23.31
N SER A 137 -66.41 12.97 -24.63
CA SER A 137 -67.12 11.88 -25.31
C SER A 137 -66.55 11.65 -26.70
N GLY A 138 -66.74 10.45 -27.26
CA GLY A 138 -66.20 10.10 -28.57
C GLY A 138 -64.67 10.13 -28.59
N ASP A 139 -64.09 10.58 -29.70
CA ASP A 139 -62.64 10.61 -29.95
C ASP A 139 -61.87 11.40 -28.87
N ASP A 140 -62.45 12.45 -28.29
CA ASP A 140 -61.81 13.25 -27.25
C ASP A 140 -61.64 12.46 -25.93
N ALA A 141 -62.59 11.58 -25.62
CA ALA A 141 -62.47 10.69 -24.45
C ALA A 141 -61.39 9.62 -24.66
N GLU A 142 -61.24 9.13 -25.89
CA GLU A 142 -60.16 8.19 -26.25
C GLU A 142 -58.79 8.88 -26.17
N MET A 143 -58.68 10.14 -26.59
CA MET A 143 -57.44 10.92 -26.42
C MET A 143 -57.07 11.09 -24.94
N ALA A 144 -58.03 11.37 -24.06
CA ALA A 144 -57.77 11.46 -22.62
C ALA A 144 -57.28 10.12 -22.04
N LEU A 145 -57.87 8.99 -22.44
CA LEU A 145 -57.39 7.66 -22.02
C LEU A 145 -55.94 7.42 -22.47
N ARG A 146 -55.61 7.77 -23.71
CA ARG A 146 -54.23 7.63 -24.24
C ARG A 146 -53.22 8.51 -23.50
N ILE A 147 -53.63 9.69 -23.01
CA ILE A 147 -52.77 10.53 -22.16
C ILE A 147 -52.51 9.83 -20.83
N SER A 148 -53.54 9.29 -20.17
CA SER A 148 -53.38 8.58 -18.90
C SER A 148 -52.50 7.32 -19.05
N GLU A 149 -52.61 6.58 -20.16
CA GLU A 149 -51.69 5.48 -20.49
C GLU A 149 -50.22 5.93 -20.61
N LYS A 150 -49.98 7.13 -21.17
CA LYS A 150 -48.62 7.69 -21.27
C LYS A 150 -48.09 8.12 -19.92
N VAL A 151 -48.94 8.64 -19.04
CA VAL A 151 -48.55 8.94 -17.65
C VAL A 151 -48.13 7.67 -16.91
N ILE A 152 -48.87 6.56 -17.06
CA ILE A 152 -48.47 5.26 -16.49
C ILE A 152 -47.08 4.83 -16.99
N THR A 153 -46.81 5.01 -18.28
CA THR A 153 -45.49 4.71 -18.86
C THR A 153 -44.37 5.56 -18.22
N ILE A 154 -44.65 6.83 -17.88
CA ILE A 154 -43.69 7.70 -17.17
C ILE A 154 -43.42 7.18 -15.77
N PHE A 155 -44.46 6.78 -15.02
CA PHE A 155 -44.30 6.19 -13.68
C PHE A 155 -43.42 4.93 -13.71
N GLU A 156 -43.66 4.04 -14.66
CA GLU A 156 -42.85 2.82 -14.82
C GLU A 156 -41.39 3.12 -15.19
N ALA A 157 -41.16 4.09 -16.07
CA ALA A 157 -39.82 4.49 -16.48
C ALA A 157 -39.03 5.12 -15.32
N CYS A 158 -39.68 5.98 -14.52
CA CYS A 158 -39.06 6.63 -13.37
C CYS A 158 -38.75 5.64 -12.24
N ASN A 159 -39.51 4.54 -12.11
CA ASN A 159 -39.24 3.51 -11.11
C ASN A 159 -37.87 2.81 -11.31
N PHE A 160 -37.35 2.78 -12.54
CA PHE A 160 -36.00 2.26 -12.81
C PHE A 160 -34.87 3.18 -12.30
N GLN A 161 -35.18 4.46 -12.04
CA GLN A 161 -34.21 5.41 -11.49
C GLN A 161 -33.85 5.05 -10.04
N ASP A 162 -34.77 4.51 -9.24
CA ASP A 162 -34.49 4.10 -7.84
C ASP A 162 -33.36 3.05 -7.77
N ILE A 163 -33.38 2.05 -8.65
CA ILE A 163 -32.30 1.05 -8.74
C ILE A 163 -30.97 1.71 -9.13
N THR A 164 -31.02 2.71 -10.02
CA THR A 164 -29.83 3.43 -10.48
C THR A 164 -29.26 4.31 -9.37
N GLY A 165 -30.11 5.06 -8.65
CA GLY A 165 -29.73 5.88 -7.51
C GLY A 165 -29.08 5.04 -6.39
N GLN A 166 -29.65 3.87 -6.07
CA GLN A 166 -29.07 2.94 -5.11
C GLN A 166 -27.70 2.41 -5.56
N ARG A 167 -27.54 2.06 -6.84
CA ARG A 167 -26.26 1.56 -7.38
C ARG A 167 -25.18 2.65 -7.36
N ILE A 168 -25.52 3.88 -7.75
CA ILE A 168 -24.57 5.00 -7.71
C ILE A 168 -24.22 5.32 -6.25
N SER A 169 -25.20 5.37 -5.35
CA SER A 169 -24.96 5.57 -3.91
C SER A 169 -23.99 4.54 -3.33
N LYS A 170 -24.08 3.28 -3.75
CA LYS A 170 -23.11 2.24 -3.35
C LYS A 170 -21.69 2.53 -3.85
N VAL A 171 -21.56 3.02 -5.08
CA VAL A 171 -20.26 3.43 -5.65
C VAL A 171 -19.70 4.63 -4.86
N VAL A 172 -20.52 5.65 -4.61
CA VAL A 172 -20.14 6.84 -3.81
C VAL A 172 -19.64 6.43 -2.42
N ASN A 173 -20.37 5.54 -1.74
CA ASN A 173 -19.94 5.04 -0.42
C ASN A 173 -18.63 4.24 -0.48
N SER A 174 -18.39 3.54 -1.59
CA SER A 174 -17.11 2.82 -1.79
C SER A 174 -15.96 3.81 -2.04
N MET A 175 -16.21 4.92 -2.74
CA MET A 175 -15.22 5.99 -2.91
C MET A 175 -14.92 6.70 -1.58
N LYS A 176 -15.95 6.99 -0.76
CA LYS A 176 -15.77 7.51 0.62
C LYS A 176 -14.86 6.63 1.47
N PHE A 177 -15.07 5.31 1.41
CA PHE A 177 -14.22 4.36 2.13
C PHE A 177 -12.75 4.43 1.69
N ILE A 178 -12.49 4.54 0.38
CA ILE A 178 -11.14 4.70 -0.15
C ILE A 178 -10.53 6.03 0.32
N GLU A 179 -11.29 7.12 0.28
CA GLU A 179 -10.88 8.45 0.72
C GLU A 179 -10.50 8.48 2.20
N GLU A 180 -11.32 7.88 3.07
CA GLU A 180 -11.01 7.74 4.50
C GLU A 180 -9.69 7.00 4.70
N ARG A 181 -9.43 5.96 3.90
CA ARG A 181 -8.21 5.18 4.02
C ARG A 181 -6.97 5.95 3.54
N VAL A 182 -7.08 6.71 2.45
CA VAL A 182 -6.02 7.61 1.98
C VAL A 182 -5.74 8.68 3.03
N THR A 183 -6.78 9.26 3.62
CA THR A 183 -6.64 10.25 4.71
C THR A 183 -5.90 9.65 5.92
N GLN A 184 -6.24 8.42 6.31
CA GLN A 184 -5.50 7.72 7.37
C GLN A 184 -4.03 7.49 7.00
N MET A 185 -3.72 7.15 5.75
CA MET A 185 -2.33 6.99 5.30
C MET A 185 -1.54 8.30 5.41
N VAL A 186 -2.14 9.41 4.97
CA VAL A 186 -1.57 10.76 5.14
C VAL A 186 -1.26 11.06 6.61
N GLN A 187 -2.20 10.76 7.51
CA GLN A 187 -2.02 10.95 8.95
C GLN A 187 -0.89 10.08 9.53
N ILE A 188 -0.80 8.80 9.13
CA ILE A 188 0.27 7.89 9.57
C ILE A 188 1.66 8.43 9.20
N TRP A 189 1.78 9.13 8.07
CA TRP A 189 3.06 9.69 7.62
C TRP A 189 3.40 11.07 8.20
N GLY A 190 2.57 11.61 9.09
CA GLY A 190 2.82 12.90 9.75
C GLY A 190 1.97 14.05 9.22
N GLY A 191 0.86 13.76 8.51
CA GLY A 191 -0.04 14.77 7.98
C GLY A 191 0.40 15.34 6.63
N LEU A 192 -0.28 16.39 6.18
CA LEU A 192 -0.05 17.02 4.87
C LEU A 192 1.36 17.58 4.71
N GLU A 193 1.96 18.11 5.79
CA GLU A 193 3.34 18.63 5.81
C GLU A 193 4.37 17.56 5.37
N SER A 194 4.06 16.27 5.57
CA SER A 194 4.94 15.16 5.15
C SER A 194 4.99 14.92 3.64
N PHE A 195 4.24 15.72 2.87
CA PHE A 195 4.15 15.71 1.41
C PHE A 195 4.67 17.00 0.76
N ASP A 196 5.02 18.03 1.54
CA ASP A 196 5.48 19.32 0.99
C ASP A 196 6.74 19.17 0.12
N ASP A 197 7.61 18.22 0.48
CA ASP A 197 8.84 17.90 -0.26
C ASP A 197 8.61 16.89 -1.41
N VAL A 198 7.37 16.42 -1.62
CA VAL A 198 7.04 15.42 -2.64
C VAL A 198 6.48 16.11 -3.88
N GLU A 199 7.25 16.10 -4.96
CA GLU A 199 6.84 16.73 -6.21
C GLU A 199 5.72 15.93 -6.90
N ALA A 200 4.52 16.53 -6.95
CA ALA A 200 3.37 15.98 -7.66
C ALA A 200 3.62 15.89 -9.17
N TYR A 201 3.08 14.86 -9.82
CA TYR A 201 3.08 14.79 -11.27
C TYR A 201 2.22 15.90 -11.86
N LYS A 202 2.79 16.69 -12.79
CA LYS A 202 2.01 17.64 -13.58
C LYS A 202 1.12 16.87 -14.55
N MET A 203 -0.18 16.86 -14.28
CA MET A 203 -1.17 16.38 -15.25
C MET A 203 -1.40 17.44 -16.32
N PRO A 204 -1.68 17.05 -17.58
CA PRO A 204 -2.04 18.00 -18.62
C PRO A 204 -3.30 18.78 -18.22
N GLU A 205 -3.29 20.10 -18.42
CA GLU A 205 -4.48 20.93 -18.27
C GLU A 205 -5.52 20.54 -19.32
N ARG A 206 -6.81 20.66 -18.96
CA ARG A 206 -7.91 20.47 -19.91
C ARG A 206 -7.92 21.64 -20.87
N GLU A 207 -7.95 21.35 -22.18
CA GLU A 207 -7.94 22.38 -23.23
C GLU A 207 -9.24 22.35 -24.05
N GLY A 208 -9.60 23.49 -24.64
CA GLY A 208 -10.76 23.60 -25.54
C GLY A 208 -12.08 23.27 -24.85
N ASP A 209 -12.92 22.46 -25.51
CA ASP A 209 -14.24 22.07 -25.02
C ASP A 209 -14.17 21.28 -23.70
N GLU A 210 -13.06 20.56 -23.44
CA GLU A 210 -12.88 19.82 -22.19
C GLU A 210 -12.76 20.75 -20.97
N ALA A 211 -12.27 21.98 -21.18
CA ALA A 211 -12.19 23.00 -20.13
C ALA A 211 -13.58 23.57 -19.77
N LEU A 212 -14.58 23.39 -20.62
CA LEU A 212 -15.96 23.84 -20.38
C LEU A 212 -16.78 22.82 -19.60
N LEU A 213 -16.31 21.58 -19.49
CA LEU A 213 -16.97 20.50 -18.78
C LEU A 213 -16.72 20.62 -17.26
N ASN A 214 -17.62 21.34 -16.61
CA ASN A 214 -17.71 21.40 -15.15
C ASN A 214 -18.79 20.42 -14.66
N GLY A 215 -18.55 19.80 -13.50
CA GLY A 215 -19.58 19.03 -12.80
C GLY A 215 -20.74 19.92 -12.36
N PRO A 216 -21.85 19.34 -11.88
CA PRO A 216 -22.93 20.13 -11.29
C PRO A 216 -22.39 21.00 -10.14
N ALA A 217 -22.79 22.27 -10.15
CA ALA A 217 -22.32 23.24 -9.16
C ALA A 217 -22.75 22.83 -7.74
N LEU A 218 -21.78 22.72 -6.84
CA LEU A 218 -22.02 22.37 -5.45
C LEU A 218 -22.67 23.54 -4.68
N GLU A 219 -23.30 23.23 -3.55
CA GLU A 219 -23.85 24.26 -2.66
C GLU A 219 -22.72 25.16 -2.13
N GLY A 220 -22.83 26.47 -2.37
CA GLY A 220 -21.82 27.45 -1.99
C GLY A 220 -20.71 27.69 -3.02
N ASP A 221 -20.77 27.06 -4.20
CA ASP A 221 -19.83 27.32 -5.29
C ASP A 221 -19.95 28.78 -5.78
N PRO A 222 -18.90 29.61 -5.69
CA PRO A 222 -18.93 31.01 -6.12
C PRO A 222 -19.06 31.17 -7.65
N THR A 223 -18.83 30.10 -8.43
CA THR A 223 -19.01 30.09 -9.88
C THR A 223 -20.41 29.71 -10.32
N ARG A 224 -21.27 29.28 -9.37
CA ARG A 224 -22.68 28.97 -9.62
C ARG A 224 -23.43 30.22 -10.05
N THR A 225 -23.91 30.21 -11.28
CA THR A 225 -24.84 31.25 -11.77
C THR A 225 -26.21 31.01 -11.14
N SER A 226 -26.84 32.06 -10.59
CA SER A 226 -28.18 31.94 -10.00
C SER A 226 -29.26 31.74 -11.07
N GLN A 227 -30.34 31.03 -10.73
CA GLN A 227 -31.47 30.83 -11.64
C GLN A 227 -32.07 32.17 -12.09
N ASP A 228 -32.19 33.14 -11.19
CA ASP A 228 -32.65 34.49 -11.52
C ASP A 228 -31.77 35.18 -12.57
N ALA A 229 -30.45 34.93 -12.57
CA ALA A 229 -29.53 35.49 -13.56
C ALA A 229 -29.65 34.79 -14.92
N ILE A 230 -29.97 33.49 -14.93
CA ILE A 230 -30.27 32.74 -16.15
C ILE A 230 -31.61 33.22 -16.73
N ASP A 231 -32.63 33.35 -15.90
CA ASP A 231 -33.96 33.79 -16.32
C ASP A 231 -33.93 35.22 -16.86
N ALA A 232 -33.10 36.12 -16.29
CA ALA A 232 -32.88 37.47 -16.82
C ALA A 232 -32.15 37.51 -18.18
N LEU A 233 -31.52 36.41 -18.60
CA LEU A 233 -30.79 36.28 -19.86
C LEU A 233 -31.67 35.74 -20.99
N PHE A 234 -32.75 35.03 -20.65
CA PHE A 234 -33.63 34.32 -21.60
C PHE A 234 -35.11 34.72 -21.53
N GLY A 235 -35.53 35.52 -20.54
CA GLY A 235 -36.88 36.08 -20.39
C GLY A 235 -36.98 37.53 -20.85
#